data_AF-A0AA35Q5I6-F1
#
_entry.id   AF-A0AA35Q5I6-F1
#
_cell.length_a   1.000
_cell.length_b   1.000
_cell.length_c   1.000
_cell.angle_alpha   90.00
_cell.angle_beta   90.00
_cell.angle_gamma   90.00
#
_symmetry.space_group_name_H-M   'P 1'
#
loop_
_entity.id
_entity.type
_entity.pdbx_description
1 polymer ?
#
loop_
_entity_poly.entity_id
_entity_poly.type
_entity_poly.pdbx_seq_one_letter_code
_entity_poly.pdbx_strand_id
1 'polypeptide(L)'
;MATKMRWQRIGASQRVETGWWHPVLNLNRVNRASNSFISSNKPRVRFTTTGGKALPANKMPPHALLPNLMLWRSLLIATVSTHPFLLGPALSILSFFSKPRKGLLSLQDNLLLRKIFKGTLYNHFCAGENSQEVKATINNIKHMGFRGVILTYAAEVVVDKTSEEGIANGVVQSKDETTLGTLREHPQDQGIEEWRKGVLETVGMIGEGDYLALKFTGAGPAVSSALESQKPIPGQMIEALEDVCNAAVKRKARILVDAEQHYVQTGIDLVAIELMQKYNHNGQAIVFNTYQAYLKRTPQVLQRHLKEAKTGDFVLGVKLVRGAYINSEPRHLINDTKEETDISYDSIARRLLHGQYPLEEQVDEPLPRLELFLATHNRASVLKAYELQKSHEKDGLPLTKVQYGQLLGMADGVSCALLQLKQEAIDNGSTISPEAYKCLSWGTLEECSSYLLRRAVENRDAVTRTEEEYDALKREAIRRLLGNTS
;
A
#
# COMPACT_ATOMS: atom_id res chain seq x y z
N MET A 1 -19.06 -36.28 26.04
CA MET A 1 -19.43 -35.17 26.95
C MET A 1 -19.25 -33.87 26.19
N ALA A 2 -20.35 -33.34 25.64
CA ALA A 2 -20.36 -32.12 24.83
C ALA A 2 -20.98 -31.00 25.68
N THR A 3 -20.19 -29.97 25.98
CA THR A 3 -20.66 -28.83 26.77
C THR A 3 -20.75 -27.61 25.86
N LYS A 4 -21.99 -27.29 25.46
CA LYS A 4 -22.40 -26.01 24.85
C LYS A 4 -22.12 -24.88 25.84
N MET A 5 -21.40 -23.83 25.42
CA MET A 5 -21.38 -22.55 26.14
C MET A 5 -22.23 -21.51 25.41
N ARG A 6 -22.99 -20.79 26.23
CA ARG A 6 -24.21 -20.04 25.94
C ARG A 6 -23.89 -18.56 25.99
N TRP A 7 -24.15 -17.83 24.90
CA TRP A 7 -24.05 -16.37 24.87
C TRP A 7 -25.26 -15.74 25.58
N GLN A 8 -25.02 -14.94 26.61
CA GLN A 8 -26.04 -14.12 27.27
C GLN A 8 -26.09 -12.73 26.61
N ARG A 9 -27.28 -12.37 26.10
CA ARG A 9 -27.66 -11.01 25.71
C ARG A 9 -27.94 -10.20 26.98
N ILE A 10 -27.39 -9.00 27.06
CA ILE A 10 -27.89 -7.92 27.93
C ILE A 10 -28.17 -6.73 27.01
N GLY A 11 -29.45 -6.40 26.86
CA GLY A 11 -29.89 -5.15 26.27
C GLY A 11 -30.17 -4.13 27.37
N ALA A 12 -29.72 -2.90 27.18
CA ALA A 12 -30.25 -1.74 27.86
C ALA A 12 -30.26 -0.57 26.86
N SER A 13 -31.48 -0.17 26.52
CA SER A 13 -31.81 1.02 25.73
C SER A 13 -31.74 2.23 26.65
N GLN A 14 -30.99 3.27 26.29
CA GLN A 14 -31.33 4.63 26.67
C GLN A 14 -31.20 5.59 25.48
N ARG A 15 -32.36 6.16 25.17
CA ARG A 15 -32.62 7.30 24.29
C ARG A 15 -32.00 8.54 24.93
N VAL A 16 -31.24 9.33 24.18
CA VAL A 16 -31.05 10.76 24.46
C VAL A 16 -31.27 11.53 23.18
N GLU A 17 -32.00 12.63 23.35
CA GLU A 17 -32.71 13.40 22.35
C GLU A 17 -31.81 14.25 21.44
N THR A 18 -32.42 14.55 20.31
CA THR A 18 -32.06 15.43 19.20
C THR A 18 -31.66 16.85 19.61
N GLY A 19 -30.71 17.43 18.87
CA GLY A 19 -30.55 18.88 18.83
C GLY A 19 -29.52 19.40 17.81
N TRP A 20 -30.02 19.76 16.62
CA TRP A 20 -29.53 20.83 15.72
C TRP A 20 -28.11 20.65 15.12
N TRP A 21 -27.87 20.63 13.80
CA TRP A 21 -28.18 21.66 12.81
C TRP A 21 -28.21 21.12 11.37
N HIS A 22 -29.13 21.66 10.56
CA HIS A 22 -29.14 21.57 9.10
C HIS A 22 -28.20 22.61 8.46
N PRO A 23 -27.70 22.35 7.23
CA PRO A 23 -26.81 23.25 6.49
C PRO A 23 -27.60 24.32 5.74
N VAL A 24 -27.14 25.57 5.78
CA VAL A 24 -27.62 26.64 4.88
C VAL A 24 -26.48 27.05 3.97
N LEU A 25 -26.61 26.69 2.69
CA LEU A 25 -25.97 27.36 1.57
C LEU A 25 -26.41 28.82 1.55
N ASN A 26 -25.47 29.76 1.55
CA ASN A 26 -25.75 31.09 1.01
C ASN A 26 -24.49 31.69 0.37
N LEU A 27 -24.51 31.71 -0.97
CA LEU A 27 -23.65 32.55 -1.78
C LEU A 27 -24.07 34.03 -1.64
N ASN A 28 -23.08 34.91 -1.84
CA ASN A 28 -23.20 36.36 -2.04
C ASN A 28 -23.49 37.22 -0.79
N ARG A 29 -22.40 37.69 -0.17
CA ARG A 29 -22.31 39.11 0.19
C ARG A 29 -20.87 39.61 0.23
N VAL A 30 -20.50 40.27 -0.86
CA VAL A 30 -19.41 41.25 -0.93
C VAL A 30 -19.80 42.44 -0.04
N ASN A 31 -18.98 42.81 0.94
CA ASN A 31 -18.61 44.21 1.11
C ASN A 31 -17.41 44.44 2.04
N ARG A 32 -16.64 45.44 1.60
CA ARG A 32 -15.43 46.05 2.17
C ARG A 32 -15.62 46.57 3.60
N ALA A 33 -14.62 46.33 4.44
CA ALA A 33 -14.01 47.24 5.44
C ALA A 33 -12.98 46.41 6.24
N SER A 34 -11.81 46.85 6.67
CA SER A 34 -11.05 48.09 6.58
C SER A 34 -9.70 47.75 7.24
N ASN A 35 -8.60 48.19 6.66
CA ASN A 35 -7.24 48.03 7.18
C ASN A 35 -7.13 48.55 8.63
N SER A 36 -6.59 47.73 9.53
CA SER A 36 -5.79 48.23 10.65
C SER A 36 -4.68 47.23 10.95
N PHE A 37 -3.46 47.62 10.54
CA PHE A 37 -2.21 46.97 10.87
C PHE A 37 -1.92 47.16 12.35
N ILE A 38 -1.80 46.07 13.11
CA ILE A 38 -1.08 46.07 14.39
C ILE A 38 0.11 45.13 14.24
N SER A 39 1.27 45.76 14.08
CA SER A 39 2.60 45.15 14.08
C SER A 39 2.87 44.48 15.43
N SER A 40 2.89 43.15 15.46
CA SER A 40 3.53 42.39 16.53
C SER A 40 4.79 41.72 15.98
N ASN A 41 5.95 42.22 16.45
CA ASN A 41 7.26 41.65 16.22
C ASN A 41 7.30 40.21 16.78
N LYS A 42 7.16 39.22 15.89
CA LYS A 42 7.61 37.84 16.17
C LYS A 42 9.02 37.68 15.60
N PRO A 43 9.98 37.11 16.35
CA PRO A 43 11.32 36.90 15.84
C PRO A 43 11.25 35.95 14.64
N ARG A 44 11.71 36.42 13.47
CA ARG A 44 12.03 35.56 12.33
C ARG A 44 13.13 34.60 12.78
N VAL A 45 12.74 33.39 13.18
CA VAL A 45 13.65 32.26 13.20
C VAL A 45 14.00 32.01 11.73
N ARG A 46 15.16 32.55 11.30
CA ARG A 46 15.82 32.11 10.09
C ARG A 46 16.13 30.63 10.31
N PHE A 47 15.33 29.76 9.72
CA PHE A 47 15.80 28.43 9.39
C PHE A 47 16.97 28.64 8.43
N THR A 48 18.18 28.57 8.97
CA THR A 48 19.34 28.27 8.15
C THR A 48 19.03 26.94 7.49
N THR A 49 18.73 27.00 6.19
CA THR A 49 18.87 25.87 5.30
C THR A 49 20.27 25.32 5.54
N THR A 50 20.39 24.28 6.35
CA THR A 50 21.57 23.43 6.33
C THR A 50 21.59 22.88 4.92
N GLY A 51 22.46 23.47 4.10
CA GLY A 51 22.62 23.11 2.70
C GLY A 51 22.65 21.60 2.59
N GLY A 52 21.82 21.06 1.70
CA GLY A 52 21.98 19.69 1.26
C GLY A 52 23.44 19.55 0.88
N LYS A 53 24.18 18.71 1.63
CA LYS A 53 25.53 18.35 1.23
C LYS A 53 25.43 17.90 -0.22
N ALA A 54 26.12 18.60 -1.12
CA ALA A 54 26.32 18.13 -2.47
C ALA A 54 26.78 16.68 -2.37
N LEU A 55 26.17 15.79 -3.15
CA LEU A 55 26.65 14.42 -3.27
C LEU A 55 28.17 14.51 -3.55
N PRO A 56 29.01 13.70 -2.87
CA PRO A 56 30.43 13.70 -3.18
C PRO A 56 30.59 13.53 -4.69
N ALA A 57 31.47 14.33 -5.29
CA ALA A 57 31.56 14.57 -6.75
C ALA A 57 31.72 13.31 -7.62
N ASN A 58 31.86 12.13 -7.01
CA ASN A 58 32.11 10.85 -7.65
C ASN A 58 30.96 9.82 -7.48
N LYS A 59 29.80 10.20 -6.92
CA LYS A 59 28.69 9.27 -6.68
C LYS A 59 27.51 9.58 -7.60
N MET A 60 27.17 8.64 -8.47
CA MET A 60 26.05 8.78 -9.40
C MET A 60 24.72 9.05 -8.67
N PRO A 61 23.83 9.88 -9.22
CA PRO A 61 22.51 10.09 -8.64
C PRO A 61 21.71 8.78 -8.59
N PRO A 62 20.78 8.59 -7.63
CA PRO A 62 20.00 7.35 -7.54
C PRO A 62 19.31 6.96 -8.85
N HIS A 63 18.73 7.93 -9.56
CA HIS A 63 18.06 7.72 -10.84
C HIS A 63 18.96 7.20 -11.96
N ALA A 64 20.29 7.24 -11.82
CA ALA A 64 21.22 6.63 -12.77
C ALA A 64 21.02 5.11 -12.89
N LEU A 65 20.47 4.45 -11.86
CA LEU A 65 20.14 3.02 -11.89
C LEU A 65 18.90 2.69 -12.74
N LEU A 66 18.11 3.68 -13.16
CA LEU A 66 16.92 3.42 -13.97
C LEU A 66 17.27 3.03 -15.41
N PRO A 67 16.67 1.96 -15.96
CA PRO A 67 16.73 1.69 -17.40
C PRO A 67 16.20 2.86 -18.22
N ASN A 68 16.74 3.07 -19.42
CA ASN A 68 16.39 4.22 -20.29
C ASN A 68 14.87 4.38 -20.48
N LEU A 69 14.18 3.29 -20.83
CA LEU A 69 12.74 3.35 -21.08
C LEU A 69 11.93 3.67 -19.82
N MET A 70 12.38 3.21 -18.65
CA MET A 70 11.75 3.56 -17.37
C MET A 70 11.99 5.02 -17.03
N LEU A 71 13.22 5.53 -17.20
CA LEU A 71 13.55 6.93 -16.98
C LEU A 71 12.65 7.87 -17.80
N TRP A 72 12.50 7.60 -19.10
CA TRP A 72 11.67 8.43 -19.98
C TRP A 72 10.18 8.38 -19.63
N ARG A 73 9.66 7.21 -19.26
CA ARG A 73 8.27 7.08 -18.78
C ARG A 73 8.07 7.83 -17.46
N SER A 74 8.97 7.65 -16.50
CA SER A 74 8.92 8.37 -15.22
C SER A 74 9.00 9.88 -15.43
N LEU A 75 9.87 10.37 -16.32
CA LEU A 75 9.96 11.79 -16.65
C LEU A 75 8.69 12.32 -17.32
N LEU A 76 8.09 11.57 -18.25
CA LEU A 76 6.81 11.94 -18.88
C LEU A 76 5.71 12.09 -17.82
N ILE A 77 5.55 11.08 -16.97
CA ILE A 77 4.52 11.08 -15.92
C ILE A 77 4.78 12.20 -14.91
N ALA A 78 6.02 12.36 -14.43
CA ALA A 78 6.38 13.45 -13.54
C ALA A 78 6.13 14.83 -14.17
N THR A 79 6.36 15.00 -15.47
CA THR A 79 6.05 16.24 -16.20
C THR A 79 4.54 16.51 -16.19
N VAL A 80 3.72 15.52 -16.54
CA VAL A 80 2.25 15.66 -16.52
C VAL A 80 1.75 15.96 -15.12
N SER A 81 2.29 15.31 -14.10
CA SER A 81 1.86 15.46 -12.70
C SER A 81 2.29 16.77 -12.05
N THR A 82 3.41 17.38 -12.47
CA THR A 82 3.89 18.66 -11.91
C THR A 82 3.29 19.89 -12.57
N HIS A 83 2.70 19.76 -13.77
CA HIS A 83 2.19 20.89 -14.54
C HIS A 83 0.65 20.90 -14.48
N PRO A 84 0.01 21.84 -13.75
CA PRO A 84 -1.45 21.83 -13.53
C PRO A 84 -2.28 21.84 -14.83
N PHE A 85 -1.79 22.54 -15.87
CA PHE A 85 -2.46 22.61 -17.17
C PHE A 85 -2.44 21.29 -17.96
N LEU A 86 -1.51 20.36 -17.64
CA LEU A 86 -1.50 19.01 -18.19
C LEU A 86 -2.28 18.03 -17.31
N LEU A 87 -2.14 18.19 -15.99
CA LEU A 87 -2.72 17.26 -15.02
C LEU A 87 -4.24 17.21 -15.06
N GLY A 88 -4.91 18.37 -15.10
CA GLY A 88 -6.37 18.44 -15.16
C GLY A 88 -6.95 17.65 -16.33
N PRO A 89 -6.56 17.98 -17.59
CA PRO A 89 -6.97 17.22 -18.77
C PRO A 89 -6.59 15.74 -18.70
N ALA A 90 -5.39 15.39 -18.22
CA ALA A 90 -4.96 14.00 -18.10
C ALA A 90 -5.85 13.19 -17.14
N LEU A 91 -6.23 13.76 -16.00
CA LEU A 91 -7.16 13.12 -15.06
C LEU A 91 -8.57 12.98 -15.64
N SER A 92 -9.06 14.00 -16.35
CA SER A 92 -10.35 13.91 -17.05
C SER A 92 -10.35 12.82 -18.12
N ILE A 93 -9.27 12.71 -18.90
CA ILE A 93 -9.08 11.65 -19.89
C ILE A 93 -9.04 10.28 -19.19
N LEU A 94 -8.26 10.14 -18.12
CA LEU A 94 -8.16 8.87 -17.39
C LEU A 94 -9.50 8.46 -16.77
N SER A 95 -10.24 9.40 -16.16
CA SER A 95 -11.56 9.15 -15.61
C SER A 95 -12.61 8.83 -16.69
N PHE A 96 -12.48 9.46 -17.87
CA PHE A 96 -13.33 9.14 -19.02
C PHE A 96 -13.16 7.68 -19.45
N PHE A 97 -11.92 7.20 -19.42
CA PHE A 97 -11.49 5.88 -19.84
C PHE A 97 -11.55 4.80 -18.75
N SER A 98 -11.70 5.17 -17.48
CA SER A 98 -11.87 4.22 -16.37
C SER A 98 -13.28 3.62 -16.28
N LYS A 99 -14.20 4.04 -17.14
CA LYS A 99 -15.54 3.47 -17.26
C LYS A 99 -15.60 2.62 -18.54
N PRO A 100 -16.30 1.47 -18.54
CA PRO A 100 -16.42 0.65 -19.73
C PRO A 100 -17.08 1.44 -20.87
N ARG A 101 -16.52 1.31 -22.09
CA ARG A 101 -16.95 2.01 -23.31
C ARG A 101 -17.03 1.00 -24.45
N LYS A 102 -17.83 1.30 -25.48
CA LYS A 102 -17.93 0.50 -26.71
C LYS A 102 -17.43 1.29 -27.92
N GLY A 103 -16.90 0.60 -28.92
CA GLY A 103 -16.56 1.17 -30.23
C GLY A 103 -15.25 1.96 -30.23
N LEU A 104 -15.15 3.03 -31.03
CA LEU A 104 -13.89 3.79 -31.24
C LEU A 104 -13.32 4.46 -29.98
N LEU A 105 -14.12 4.60 -28.93
CA LEU A 105 -13.76 5.14 -27.62
C LEU A 105 -13.42 4.04 -26.59
N SER A 106 -13.46 2.78 -26.99
CA SER A 106 -13.00 1.65 -26.18
C SER A 106 -11.47 1.57 -26.20
N LEU A 107 -10.86 1.49 -25.03
CA LEU A 107 -9.42 1.25 -24.89
C LEU A 107 -9.01 -0.15 -25.34
N GLN A 108 -9.94 -1.10 -25.43
CA GLN A 108 -9.68 -2.43 -25.93
C GLN A 108 -9.77 -2.47 -27.46
N ASP A 109 -10.82 -1.89 -28.02
CA ASP A 109 -11.11 -1.98 -29.45
C ASP A 109 -10.23 -1.06 -30.29
N ASN A 110 -9.83 0.09 -29.74
CA ASN A 110 -9.00 1.06 -30.44
C ASN A 110 -7.50 0.76 -30.25
N LEU A 111 -6.89 0.11 -31.24
CA LEU A 111 -5.48 -0.29 -31.21
C LEU A 111 -4.51 0.88 -30.97
N LEU A 112 -4.78 2.06 -31.52
CA LEU A 112 -3.90 3.22 -31.37
C LEU A 112 -3.96 3.76 -29.94
N LEU A 113 -5.17 3.98 -29.41
CA LEU A 113 -5.36 4.41 -28.03
C LEU A 113 -4.76 3.38 -27.07
N ARG A 114 -5.02 2.10 -27.29
CA ARG A 114 -4.43 1.01 -26.50
C ARG A 114 -2.92 1.06 -26.48
N LYS A 115 -2.26 1.22 -27.64
CA LYS A 115 -0.79 1.29 -27.73
C LYS A 115 -0.23 2.50 -26.98
N ILE A 116 -0.87 3.66 -27.07
CA ILE A 116 -0.45 4.88 -26.36
C ILE A 116 -0.60 4.68 -24.85
N PHE A 117 -1.79 4.30 -24.37
CA PHE A 117 -2.06 4.08 -22.95
C PHE A 117 -1.16 2.98 -22.38
N LYS A 118 -1.02 1.86 -23.10
CA LYS A 118 -0.14 0.76 -22.70
C LYS A 118 1.31 1.21 -22.60
N GLY A 119 1.82 1.87 -23.63
CA GLY A 119 3.21 2.30 -23.73
C GLY A 119 3.61 3.39 -22.74
N THR A 120 2.65 4.14 -22.20
CA THR A 120 2.85 5.26 -21.28
C THR A 120 2.39 4.91 -19.86
N LEU A 121 1.13 5.20 -19.53
CA LEU A 121 0.58 5.14 -18.18
C LEU A 121 0.55 3.72 -17.61
N TYR A 122 0.07 2.75 -18.39
CA TYR A 122 -0.11 1.39 -17.92
C TYR A 122 1.26 0.74 -17.61
N ASN A 123 2.20 0.70 -18.56
CA ASN A 123 3.52 0.08 -18.33
C ASN A 123 4.38 0.84 -17.32
N HIS A 124 3.95 2.01 -16.86
CA HIS A 124 4.61 2.75 -15.79
C HIS A 124 4.15 2.30 -14.39
N PHE A 125 2.87 1.91 -14.23
CA PHE A 125 2.30 1.52 -12.93
C PHE A 125 1.93 0.03 -12.81
N CYS A 126 1.79 -0.69 -13.93
CA CYS A 126 1.40 -2.09 -13.99
C CYS A 126 2.52 -2.94 -14.59
N ALA A 127 2.58 -4.21 -14.18
CA ALA A 127 3.61 -5.16 -14.58
C ALA A 127 3.35 -5.86 -15.92
N GLY A 128 2.09 -5.90 -16.37
CA GLY A 128 1.72 -6.57 -17.61
C GLY A 128 0.30 -7.11 -17.59
N GLU A 129 -0.25 -7.35 -18.79
CA GLU A 129 -1.62 -7.85 -18.96
C GLU A 129 -1.72 -9.38 -18.85
N ASN A 130 -0.58 -10.08 -18.88
CA ASN A 130 -0.51 -11.54 -18.90
C ASN A 130 0.77 -12.04 -18.22
N SER A 131 0.83 -13.36 -17.98
CA SER A 131 1.93 -14.03 -17.29
C SER A 131 3.32 -13.76 -17.89
N GLN A 132 3.41 -13.68 -19.22
CA GLN A 132 4.69 -13.46 -19.89
C GLN A 132 5.22 -12.04 -19.65
N GLU A 133 4.35 -11.03 -19.83
CA GLU A 133 4.69 -9.63 -19.58
C GLU A 133 5.07 -9.39 -18.11
N VAL A 134 4.28 -9.95 -17.18
CA VAL A 134 4.53 -9.83 -15.74
C VAL A 134 5.88 -10.44 -15.37
N LYS A 135 6.17 -11.66 -15.83
CA LYS A 135 7.48 -12.31 -15.57
C LYS A 135 8.64 -11.52 -16.16
N ALA A 136 8.48 -10.94 -17.34
CA ALA A 136 9.51 -10.07 -17.93
C ALA A 136 9.75 -8.82 -17.05
N THR A 137 8.69 -8.20 -16.54
CA THR A 137 8.81 -7.06 -15.61
C THR A 137 9.47 -7.47 -14.29
N ILE A 138 9.06 -8.59 -13.68
CA ILE A 138 9.68 -9.12 -12.46
C ILE A 138 11.18 -9.35 -12.67
N ASN A 139 11.54 -9.99 -13.79
CA ASN A 139 12.94 -10.22 -14.13
C ASN A 139 13.68 -8.88 -14.26
N ASN A 140 13.16 -7.90 -14.99
CA ASN A 140 13.81 -6.60 -15.12
C ASN A 140 14.04 -5.91 -13.76
N ILE A 141 13.04 -5.95 -12.86
CA ILE A 141 13.18 -5.42 -11.50
C ILE A 141 14.27 -6.16 -10.72
N LYS A 142 14.32 -7.50 -10.77
CA LYS A 142 15.38 -8.26 -10.10
C LYS A 142 16.77 -7.97 -10.68
N HIS A 143 16.88 -7.81 -12.01
CA HIS A 143 18.15 -7.44 -12.66
C HIS A 143 18.67 -6.06 -12.23
N MET A 144 17.78 -5.14 -11.85
CA MET A 144 18.19 -3.85 -11.28
C MET A 144 18.79 -3.97 -9.86
N GLY A 145 18.65 -5.13 -9.19
CA GLY A 145 19.21 -5.40 -7.87
C GLY A 145 18.18 -5.46 -6.73
N PHE A 146 16.88 -5.26 -7.03
CA PHE A 146 15.81 -5.47 -6.05
C PHE A 146 15.78 -6.93 -5.57
N ARG A 147 15.48 -7.13 -4.29
CA ARG A 147 15.45 -8.47 -3.67
C ARG A 147 14.36 -9.36 -4.27
N GLY A 148 13.22 -8.74 -4.60
CA GLY A 148 12.06 -9.38 -5.20
C GLY A 148 10.95 -8.38 -5.47
N VAL A 149 9.75 -8.90 -5.71
CA VAL A 149 8.54 -8.10 -5.96
C VAL A 149 7.44 -8.41 -4.95
N ILE A 150 6.47 -7.51 -4.86
CA ILE A 150 5.15 -7.81 -4.30
C ILE A 150 4.19 -7.81 -5.49
N LEU A 151 3.56 -8.93 -5.81
CA LEU A 151 2.63 -9.03 -6.93
C LEU A 151 1.19 -9.09 -6.41
N THR A 152 0.35 -8.18 -6.94
CA THR A 152 -1.09 -8.13 -6.64
C THR A 152 -1.89 -8.26 -7.93
N TYR A 153 -2.98 -9.03 -7.88
CA TYR A 153 -3.95 -9.07 -8.96
C TYR A 153 -4.83 -7.81 -8.91
N ALA A 154 -4.88 -7.07 -10.00
CA ALA A 154 -5.53 -5.76 -10.05
C ALA A 154 -7.04 -5.83 -10.15
N ALA A 155 -7.62 -6.95 -10.59
CA ALA A 155 -9.06 -7.09 -10.75
C ALA A 155 -9.73 -6.98 -9.37
N GLU A 156 -10.39 -5.84 -9.16
CA GLU A 156 -11.30 -5.60 -8.06
C GLU A 156 -12.70 -5.85 -8.62
N VAL A 157 -13.55 -6.61 -7.91
CA VAL A 157 -14.94 -6.84 -8.34
C VAL A 157 -15.65 -5.48 -8.36
N VAL A 158 -15.84 -4.93 -9.56
CA VAL A 158 -16.57 -3.68 -9.77
C VAL A 158 -18.06 -3.98 -9.59
N VAL A 159 -18.64 -3.48 -8.51
CA VAL A 159 -20.09 -3.52 -8.32
C VAL A 159 -20.70 -2.34 -9.07
N ASP A 160 -21.40 -2.61 -10.17
CA ASP A 160 -22.13 -1.60 -10.94
C ASP A 160 -23.22 -0.96 -10.07
N LYS A 161 -23.12 0.35 -9.84
CA LYS A 161 -24.25 1.18 -9.39
C LYS A 161 -24.51 2.24 -10.44
N THR A 162 -25.61 2.09 -11.17
CA THR A 162 -26.24 3.16 -11.93
C THR A 162 -26.85 4.17 -10.96
N SER A 163 -26.08 5.15 -10.51
CA SER A 163 -26.59 6.41 -9.93
C SER A 163 -25.51 7.47 -10.05
N GLU A 164 -25.85 8.60 -10.65
CA GLU A 164 -25.00 9.78 -10.71
C GLU A 164 -24.78 10.35 -9.30
N GLU A 165 -23.61 10.97 -9.10
CA GLU A 165 -23.09 11.61 -7.87
C GLU A 165 -22.39 10.69 -6.83
N GLY A 166 -21.06 10.77 -6.79
CA GLY A 166 -20.22 10.22 -5.72
C GLY A 166 -19.06 9.36 -6.22
N ILE A 167 -17.85 9.92 -6.28
CA ILE A 167 -16.61 9.13 -6.34
C ILE A 167 -16.44 8.46 -4.98
N ALA A 168 -16.06 7.17 -5.02
CA ALA A 168 -15.99 6.19 -3.93
C ALA A 168 -17.33 5.49 -3.69
N ASN A 169 -17.32 4.15 -3.82
CA ASN A 169 -18.01 3.18 -2.95
C ASN A 169 -17.90 1.78 -3.56
N GLY A 170 -16.83 1.07 -3.20
CA GLY A 170 -16.78 -0.39 -3.26
C GLY A 170 -17.29 -0.92 -1.93
N VAL A 171 -18.58 -1.26 -1.90
CA VAL A 171 -19.29 -2.28 -1.09
C VAL A 171 -20.78 -1.97 -1.24
N VAL A 172 -21.55 -2.93 -1.73
CA VAL A 172 -23.01 -2.88 -1.72
C VAL A 172 -23.55 -4.26 -1.38
N GLN A 173 -24.40 -4.29 -0.37
CA GLN A 173 -25.22 -5.42 0.04
C GLN A 173 -26.11 -5.90 -1.12
N SER A 174 -26.06 -7.20 -1.42
CA SER A 174 -27.07 -7.89 -2.21
C SER A 174 -28.35 -8.02 -1.39
N LYS A 175 -29.45 -7.39 -1.86
CA LYS A 175 -30.80 -7.82 -1.52
C LYS A 175 -31.19 -8.91 -2.50
N ASP A 176 -31.11 -10.17 -2.08
CA ASP A 176 -31.88 -11.24 -2.69
C ASP A 176 -32.76 -11.88 -1.62
N GLU A 177 -33.98 -11.36 -1.54
CA GLU A 177 -35.12 -12.12 -1.04
C GLU A 177 -35.75 -12.85 -2.23
N THR A 178 -36.10 -14.12 -1.98
CA THR A 178 -36.95 -15.02 -2.78
C THR A 178 -36.39 -15.61 -4.08
N THR A 179 -36.00 -16.89 -4.02
CA THR A 179 -36.78 -17.96 -4.67
C THR A 179 -36.57 -19.28 -3.91
N LEU A 180 -37.65 -19.78 -3.30
CA LEU A 180 -37.72 -21.09 -2.66
C LEU A 180 -37.83 -22.16 -3.77
N GLY A 181 -36.79 -22.95 -4.00
CA GLY A 181 -36.84 -24.00 -5.00
C GLY A 181 -35.60 -24.90 -5.02
N THR A 182 -35.79 -26.15 -4.60
CA THR A 182 -34.94 -27.34 -4.78
C THR A 182 -33.60 -27.42 -4.02
N LEU A 183 -33.52 -28.43 -3.15
CA LEU A 183 -32.30 -29.00 -2.59
C LEU A 183 -31.37 -29.45 -3.73
N ARG A 184 -30.39 -28.61 -4.08
CA ARG A 184 -29.24 -28.97 -4.91
C ARG A 184 -27.99 -28.48 -4.19
N GLU A 185 -26.91 -29.24 -4.36
CA GLU A 185 -25.55 -28.96 -3.87
C GLU A 185 -25.28 -27.46 -3.80
N HIS A 186 -24.78 -26.98 -2.65
CA HIS A 186 -24.52 -25.55 -2.42
C HIS A 186 -23.82 -24.95 -3.64
N PRO A 187 -24.45 -24.06 -4.42
CA PRO A 187 -23.79 -23.44 -5.55
C PRO A 187 -22.57 -22.70 -5.01
N GLN A 188 -21.38 -23.08 -5.50
CA GLN A 188 -20.14 -22.41 -5.15
C GLN A 188 -20.30 -20.91 -5.40
N ASP A 189 -19.87 -20.07 -4.45
CA ASP A 189 -19.84 -18.63 -4.63
C ASP A 189 -18.85 -18.30 -5.74
N GLN A 190 -19.38 -17.73 -6.82
CA GLN A 190 -18.59 -17.41 -8.01
C GLN A 190 -17.50 -16.36 -7.73
N GLY A 191 -17.77 -15.41 -6.83
CA GLY A 191 -16.78 -14.38 -6.46
C GLY A 191 -15.58 -14.97 -5.74
N ILE A 192 -15.80 -15.96 -4.87
CA ILE A 192 -14.71 -16.67 -4.19
C ILE A 192 -13.89 -17.49 -5.19
N GLU A 193 -14.53 -18.16 -6.15
CA GLU A 193 -13.81 -18.97 -7.14
C GLU A 193 -13.03 -18.11 -8.15
N GLU A 194 -13.59 -16.99 -8.61
CA GLU A 194 -12.88 -16.03 -9.47
C GLU A 194 -11.65 -15.43 -8.75
N TRP A 195 -11.82 -15.06 -7.48
CA TRP A 195 -10.72 -14.61 -6.63
C TRP A 195 -9.64 -15.69 -6.51
N ARG A 196 -10.04 -16.94 -6.19
CA ARG A 196 -9.13 -18.07 -6.05
C ARG A 196 -8.32 -18.28 -7.33
N LYS A 197 -8.98 -18.29 -8.49
CA LYS A 197 -8.33 -18.49 -9.80
C LYS A 197 -7.33 -17.38 -10.11
N GLY A 198 -7.71 -16.11 -9.96
CA GLY A 198 -6.82 -14.97 -10.23
C GLY A 198 -5.62 -14.92 -9.30
N VAL A 199 -5.81 -15.27 -8.02
CA VAL A 199 -4.73 -15.33 -7.04
C VAL A 199 -3.80 -16.53 -7.30
N LEU A 200 -4.32 -17.70 -7.65
CA LEU A 200 -3.49 -18.85 -8.04
C LEU A 200 -2.68 -18.60 -9.32
N GLU A 201 -3.26 -17.89 -10.30
CA GLU A 201 -2.52 -17.43 -11.47
C GLU A 201 -1.37 -16.49 -11.06
N THR A 202 -1.64 -15.57 -10.13
CA THR A 202 -0.62 -14.68 -9.53
C THR A 202 0.50 -15.47 -8.86
N VAL A 203 0.18 -16.49 -8.08
CA VAL A 203 1.15 -17.42 -7.48
C VAL A 203 2.00 -18.10 -8.57
N GLY A 204 1.38 -18.42 -9.72
CA GLY A 204 2.03 -18.96 -10.91
C GLY A 204 3.14 -18.07 -11.52
N MET A 205 3.18 -16.79 -11.17
CA MET A 205 4.12 -15.79 -11.70
C MET A 205 5.27 -15.43 -10.75
N ILE A 206 5.13 -15.67 -9.45
CA ILE A 206 6.11 -15.34 -8.42
C ILE A 206 6.97 -16.54 -8.02
N GLY A 207 8.13 -16.30 -7.40
CA GLY A 207 9.04 -17.34 -6.94
C GLY A 207 9.67 -17.05 -5.58
N GLU A 208 10.83 -17.66 -5.33
CA GLU A 208 11.53 -17.58 -4.05
C GLU A 208 11.83 -16.14 -3.64
N GLY A 209 11.37 -15.77 -2.45
CA GLY A 209 11.60 -14.45 -1.85
C GLY A 209 10.68 -13.33 -2.36
N ASP A 210 9.84 -13.58 -3.37
CA ASP A 210 8.77 -12.67 -3.79
C ASP A 210 7.58 -12.75 -2.83
N TYR A 211 6.69 -11.76 -2.92
CA TYR A 211 5.47 -11.67 -2.15
C TYR A 211 4.22 -11.75 -3.02
N LEU A 212 3.26 -12.53 -2.56
CA LEU A 212 1.86 -12.46 -2.98
C LEU A 212 1.11 -11.46 -2.10
N ALA A 213 0.44 -10.48 -2.68
CA ALA A 213 -0.47 -9.61 -1.94
C ALA A 213 -1.93 -10.09 -2.09
N LEU A 214 -2.61 -10.27 -0.96
CA LEU A 214 -3.99 -10.73 -0.89
C LEU A 214 -4.90 -9.59 -0.43
N LYS A 215 -6.03 -9.41 -1.12
CA LYS A 215 -7.15 -8.58 -0.69
C LYS A 215 -8.38 -9.46 -0.56
N PHE A 216 -9.06 -9.43 0.58
CA PHE A 216 -10.15 -10.36 0.85
C PHE A 216 -11.49 -9.84 0.37
N THR A 217 -11.72 -8.52 0.34
CA THR A 217 -13.01 -7.99 -0.17
C THR A 217 -13.21 -8.30 -1.66
N GLY A 218 -12.12 -8.53 -2.40
CA GLY A 218 -12.16 -8.98 -3.79
C GLY A 218 -12.79 -10.35 -4.00
N ALA A 219 -12.98 -11.16 -2.94
CA ALA A 219 -13.69 -12.44 -2.99
C ALA A 219 -15.22 -12.29 -2.90
N GLY A 220 -15.73 -11.05 -2.83
CA GLY A 220 -17.15 -10.75 -2.95
C GLY A 220 -17.87 -10.42 -1.63
N PRO A 221 -19.20 -10.17 -1.72
CA PRO A 221 -19.99 -9.67 -0.59
C PRO A 221 -20.10 -10.63 0.60
N ALA A 222 -20.14 -11.94 0.35
CA ALA A 222 -20.24 -12.94 1.41
C ALA A 222 -19.01 -12.90 2.34
N VAL A 223 -17.81 -12.81 1.75
CA VAL A 223 -16.55 -12.67 2.48
C VAL A 223 -16.50 -11.31 3.18
N SER A 224 -16.83 -10.22 2.48
CA SER A 224 -16.81 -8.86 3.05
C SER A 224 -17.74 -8.72 4.27
N SER A 225 -18.95 -9.27 4.19
CA SER A 225 -19.94 -9.27 5.28
C SER A 225 -19.47 -10.09 6.50
N ALA A 226 -18.82 -11.24 6.25
CA ALA A 226 -18.23 -12.04 7.32
C ALA A 226 -17.11 -11.29 8.05
N LEU A 227 -16.20 -10.64 7.30
CA LEU A 227 -15.10 -9.84 7.84
C LEU A 227 -15.60 -8.65 8.67
N GLU A 228 -16.59 -7.92 8.16
CA GLU A 228 -17.22 -6.79 8.87
C GLU A 228 -17.88 -7.24 10.18
N SER A 229 -18.59 -8.36 10.12
CA SER A 229 -19.27 -8.94 11.29
C SER A 229 -18.34 -9.71 12.24
N GLN A 230 -17.05 -9.83 11.91
CA GLN A 230 -16.08 -10.66 12.64
C GLN A 230 -16.55 -12.12 12.83
N LYS A 231 -17.30 -12.63 11.84
CA LYS A 231 -17.74 -14.02 11.78
C LYS A 231 -16.74 -14.83 10.97
N PRO A 232 -16.69 -16.16 11.14
CA PRO A 232 -15.91 -17.02 10.27
C PRO A 232 -16.25 -16.75 8.79
N ILE A 233 -15.21 -16.61 7.98
CA ILE A 233 -15.35 -16.50 6.52
C ILE A 233 -15.98 -17.80 5.94
N PRO A 234 -16.63 -17.74 4.77
CA PRO A 234 -17.26 -18.91 4.15
C PRO A 234 -16.28 -20.08 4.01
N GLY A 235 -16.76 -21.32 4.17
CA GLY A 235 -15.92 -22.53 4.06
C GLY A 235 -15.15 -22.61 2.74
N GLN A 236 -15.79 -22.24 1.63
CA GLN A 236 -15.14 -22.14 0.32
C GLN A 236 -13.97 -21.13 0.31
N MET A 237 -14.05 -20.02 1.05
CA MET A 237 -12.95 -19.06 1.17
C MET A 237 -11.81 -19.64 1.99
N ILE A 238 -12.11 -20.44 3.03
CA ILE A 238 -11.08 -21.14 3.81
C ILE A 238 -10.31 -22.09 2.90
N GLU A 239 -11.00 -22.93 2.12
CA GLU A 239 -10.38 -23.83 1.14
C GLU A 239 -9.53 -23.06 0.12
N ALA A 240 -10.08 -21.98 -0.45
CA ALA A 240 -9.36 -21.12 -1.38
C ALA A 240 -8.08 -20.52 -0.79
N LEU A 241 -8.13 -20.04 0.47
CA LEU A 241 -6.96 -19.51 1.18
C LEU A 241 -5.91 -20.59 1.44
N GLU A 242 -6.33 -21.80 1.82
CA GLU A 242 -5.41 -22.92 2.01
C GLU A 242 -4.68 -23.28 0.72
N ASP A 243 -5.40 -23.38 -0.39
CA ASP A 243 -4.80 -23.66 -1.70
C ASP A 243 -3.80 -22.59 -2.12
N VAL A 244 -4.18 -21.32 -1.98
CA VAL A 244 -3.32 -20.17 -2.29
C VAL A 244 -2.07 -20.16 -1.41
N CYS A 245 -2.23 -20.33 -0.09
CA CYS A 245 -1.11 -20.31 0.85
C CYS A 245 -0.16 -21.49 0.60
N ASN A 246 -0.69 -22.69 0.42
CA ASN A 246 0.11 -23.87 0.11
C ASN A 246 0.87 -23.72 -1.21
N ALA A 247 0.24 -23.16 -2.25
CA ALA A 247 0.88 -22.90 -3.52
C ALA A 247 2.01 -21.85 -3.41
N ALA A 248 1.79 -20.77 -2.64
CA ALA A 248 2.80 -19.74 -2.39
C ALA A 248 4.00 -20.30 -1.60
N VAL A 249 3.74 -21.06 -0.52
CA VAL A 249 4.78 -21.72 0.29
C VAL A 249 5.59 -22.71 -0.53
N LYS A 250 4.94 -23.54 -1.37
CA LYS A 250 5.63 -24.47 -2.28
C LYS A 250 6.58 -23.77 -3.23
N ARG A 251 6.26 -22.53 -3.61
CA ARG A 251 7.12 -21.67 -4.45
C ARG A 251 8.15 -20.86 -3.65
N LYS A 252 8.20 -21.04 -2.32
CA LYS A 252 9.00 -20.25 -1.39
C LYS A 252 8.71 -18.74 -1.49
N ALA A 253 7.49 -18.40 -1.91
CA ALA A 253 6.98 -17.04 -1.86
C ALA A 253 6.40 -16.76 -0.47
N ARG A 254 6.33 -15.48 -0.14
CA ARG A 254 5.75 -14.97 1.10
C ARG A 254 4.41 -14.31 0.81
N ILE A 255 3.62 -14.02 1.83
CA ILE A 255 2.24 -13.54 1.70
C ILE A 255 2.10 -12.24 2.50
N LEU A 256 1.55 -11.21 1.86
CA LEU A 256 1.11 -9.97 2.50
C LEU A 256 -0.42 -9.93 2.44
N VAL A 257 -1.06 -9.98 3.60
CA VAL A 257 -2.50 -9.67 3.71
C VAL A 257 -2.63 -8.15 3.71
N ASP A 258 -3.17 -7.59 2.64
CA ASP A 258 -3.36 -6.14 2.50
C ASP A 258 -4.41 -5.64 3.49
N ALA A 259 -4.16 -4.46 4.03
CA ALA A 259 -5.16 -3.75 4.83
C ALA A 259 -6.13 -3.03 3.91
N GLU A 260 -7.40 -3.07 4.28
CA GLU A 260 -8.52 -2.49 3.54
C GLU A 260 -9.18 -1.39 4.41
N GLN A 261 -10.46 -1.13 4.22
CA GLN A 261 -11.19 -0.14 5.00
C GLN A 261 -11.41 -0.60 6.45
N HIS A 262 -11.52 0.35 7.39
CA HIS A 262 -11.63 0.06 8.83
C HIS A 262 -12.74 -0.94 9.19
N TYR A 263 -13.89 -0.90 8.51
CA TYR A 263 -15.05 -1.72 8.85
C TYR A 263 -14.80 -3.23 8.64
N VAL A 264 -13.95 -3.63 7.68
CA VAL A 264 -13.51 -5.04 7.51
C VAL A 264 -12.18 -5.36 8.18
N GLN A 265 -11.38 -4.34 8.51
CA GLN A 265 -9.98 -4.53 8.90
C GLN A 265 -9.81 -5.46 10.11
N THR A 266 -10.71 -5.42 11.10
CA THR A 266 -10.63 -6.33 12.25
C THR A 266 -10.83 -7.79 11.85
N GLY A 267 -11.74 -8.09 10.92
CA GLY A 267 -11.91 -9.44 10.38
C GLY A 267 -10.68 -9.90 9.59
N ILE A 268 -10.09 -8.99 8.80
CA ILE A 268 -8.84 -9.24 8.06
C ILE A 268 -7.70 -9.54 9.02
N ASP A 269 -7.57 -8.76 10.09
CA ASP A 269 -6.57 -8.93 11.15
C ASP A 269 -6.67 -10.34 11.77
N LEU A 270 -7.89 -10.80 12.11
CA LEU A 270 -8.12 -12.13 12.67
C LEU A 270 -7.67 -13.24 11.71
N VAL A 271 -8.08 -13.18 10.44
CA VAL A 271 -7.67 -14.16 9.42
C VAL A 271 -6.15 -14.14 9.23
N ALA A 272 -5.52 -12.96 9.20
CA ALA A 272 -4.07 -12.85 9.06
C ALA A 272 -3.33 -13.51 10.24
N ILE A 273 -3.81 -13.33 11.48
CA ILE A 273 -3.22 -13.96 12.67
C ILE A 273 -3.39 -15.48 12.62
N GLU A 274 -4.57 -15.99 12.24
CA GLU A 274 -4.79 -17.44 12.06
C GLU A 274 -3.83 -18.04 11.01
N LEU A 275 -3.63 -17.34 9.89
CA LEU A 275 -2.67 -17.75 8.87
C LEU A 275 -1.21 -17.71 9.39
N MET A 276 -0.83 -16.71 10.18
CA MET A 276 0.50 -16.68 10.80
C MET A 276 0.70 -17.82 11.81
N GLN A 277 -0.31 -18.15 12.61
CA GLN A 277 -0.26 -19.28 13.53
C GLN A 277 -0.11 -20.63 12.81
N LYS A 278 -0.50 -20.72 11.53
CA LYS A 278 -0.37 -21.93 10.70
C LYS A 278 0.94 -22.00 9.92
N TYR A 279 1.46 -20.86 9.44
CA TYR A 279 2.58 -20.82 8.50
C TYR A 279 3.85 -20.15 9.01
N ASN A 280 3.81 -19.32 10.06
CA ASN A 280 4.97 -18.56 10.55
C ASN A 280 5.73 -19.30 11.67
N HIS A 281 6.27 -20.45 11.32
CA HIS A 281 7.12 -21.25 12.21
C HIS A 281 8.58 -21.21 11.76
N ASN A 282 9.46 -21.88 12.51
CA ASN A 282 10.88 -22.02 12.15
C ASN A 282 11.66 -20.69 12.05
N GLY A 283 11.23 -19.68 12.81
CA GLY A 283 11.97 -18.41 12.91
C GLY A 283 11.83 -17.47 11.71
N GLN A 284 10.90 -17.73 10.79
CA GLN A 284 10.63 -16.86 9.63
C GLN A 284 9.15 -16.48 9.54
N ALA A 285 8.87 -15.24 9.16
CA ALA A 285 7.52 -14.83 8.79
C ALA A 285 7.22 -15.25 7.33
N ILE A 286 6.21 -16.08 7.09
CA ILE A 286 5.72 -16.37 5.75
C ILE A 286 4.57 -15.43 5.39
N VAL A 287 3.65 -15.25 6.33
CA VAL A 287 2.48 -14.38 6.24
C VAL A 287 2.74 -13.09 7.02
N PHE A 288 2.33 -11.97 6.46
CA PHE A 288 2.43 -10.63 7.05
C PHE A 288 1.06 -9.98 7.07
N ASN A 289 0.75 -9.31 8.18
CA ASN A 289 -0.42 -8.44 8.28
C ASN A 289 -0.02 -6.99 8.02
N THR A 290 -0.92 -6.22 7.43
CA THR A 290 -0.70 -4.81 7.12
C THR A 290 -1.28 -3.91 8.19
N TYR A 291 -0.46 -3.03 8.74
CA TYR A 291 -0.84 -2.07 9.79
C TYR A 291 -0.82 -0.66 9.21
N GLN A 292 -1.95 0.04 9.31
CA GLN A 292 -2.12 1.38 8.74
C GLN A 292 -1.92 2.47 9.81
N ALA A 293 -0.76 3.14 9.80
CA ALA A 293 -0.36 4.09 10.83
C ALA A 293 -1.22 5.37 10.92
N TYR A 294 -2.04 5.65 9.89
CA TYR A 294 -3.00 6.76 9.90
C TYR A 294 -4.19 6.53 10.85
N LEU A 295 -4.46 5.29 11.27
CA LEU A 295 -5.53 4.99 12.24
C LEU A 295 -4.99 5.20 13.65
N LYS A 296 -5.76 5.90 14.48
CA LYS A 296 -5.45 6.12 15.90
C LYS A 296 -5.34 4.81 16.68
N ARG A 297 -6.00 3.74 16.22
CA ARG A 297 -6.05 2.40 16.86
C ARG A 297 -4.82 1.52 16.60
N THR A 298 -3.98 1.86 15.62
CA THR A 298 -2.95 0.93 15.10
C THR A 298 -1.90 0.54 16.14
N PRO A 299 -1.39 1.45 16.99
CA PRO A 299 -0.47 1.07 18.07
C PRO A 299 -1.04 0.00 19.00
N GLN A 300 -2.30 0.13 19.42
CA GLN A 300 -2.94 -0.80 20.35
C GLN A 300 -3.21 -2.17 19.68
N VAL A 301 -3.64 -2.17 18.42
CA VAL A 301 -3.83 -3.41 17.65
C VAL A 301 -2.51 -4.16 17.48
N LEU A 302 -1.44 -3.46 17.09
CA LEU A 302 -0.12 -4.07 16.93
C LEU A 302 0.43 -4.60 18.26
N GLN A 303 0.24 -3.88 19.36
CA GLN A 303 0.62 -4.35 20.69
C GLN A 303 -0.11 -5.65 21.07
N ARG A 304 -1.42 -5.74 20.78
CA ARG A 304 -2.20 -6.96 20.99
C ARG A 304 -1.63 -8.12 20.16
N HIS A 305 -1.36 -7.92 18.87
CA HIS A 305 -0.83 -8.98 18.01
C HIS A 305 0.60 -9.40 18.40
N LEU A 306 1.43 -8.49 18.93
CA LEU A 306 2.71 -8.84 19.53
C LEU A 306 2.53 -9.77 20.74
N LYS A 307 1.57 -9.48 21.62
CA LYS A 307 1.23 -10.37 22.74
C LYS A 307 0.74 -11.74 22.27
N GLU A 308 -0.10 -11.77 21.24
CA GLU A 308 -0.59 -13.02 20.63
C GLU A 308 0.56 -13.83 20.01
N ALA A 309 1.49 -13.19 19.30
CA ALA A 309 2.69 -13.84 18.76
C ALA A 309 3.60 -14.42 19.85
N LYS A 310 3.79 -13.69 20.96
CA LYS A 310 4.53 -14.19 22.13
C LYS A 310 3.85 -15.40 22.76
N THR A 311 2.53 -15.37 22.89
CA THR A 311 1.75 -16.42 23.57
C THR A 311 1.58 -17.67 22.70
N GLY A 312 1.41 -17.49 21.38
CA GLY A 312 1.24 -18.57 20.41
C GLY A 312 2.53 -19.10 19.78
N ASP A 313 3.69 -18.58 20.19
CA ASP A 313 5.02 -18.93 19.68
C ASP A 313 5.15 -18.97 18.14
N PHE A 314 4.71 -17.90 17.49
CA PHE A 314 4.88 -17.71 16.04
C PHE A 314 5.61 -16.40 15.74
N VAL A 315 6.22 -16.29 14.55
CA VAL A 315 6.89 -15.05 14.12
C VAL A 315 5.86 -14.07 13.59
N LEU A 316 5.80 -12.86 14.16
CA LEU A 316 4.87 -11.83 13.67
C LEU A 316 5.41 -11.17 12.40
N GLY A 317 4.68 -11.31 11.28
CA GLY A 317 4.96 -10.55 10.06
C GLY A 317 4.26 -9.20 10.08
N VAL A 318 5.02 -8.11 10.11
CA VAL A 318 4.48 -6.74 10.19
C VAL A 318 4.77 -5.99 8.90
N LYS A 319 3.76 -5.66 8.10
CA LYS A 319 3.86 -4.67 7.01
C LYS A 319 3.32 -3.34 7.48
N LEU A 320 4.17 -2.34 7.66
CA LEU A 320 3.76 -1.01 8.10
C LEU A 320 3.57 -0.07 6.91
N VAL A 321 2.38 0.50 6.79
CA VAL A 321 2.01 1.54 5.81
C VAL A 321 1.45 2.76 6.53
N ARG A 322 1.33 3.90 5.84
CA ARG A 322 0.52 5.03 6.35
C ARG A 322 -0.97 4.68 6.27
N GLY A 323 -1.47 4.44 5.06
CA GLY A 323 -2.87 4.14 4.78
C GLY A 323 -3.24 4.57 3.35
N ALA A 324 -4.29 3.97 2.78
CA ALA A 324 -4.72 4.26 1.41
C ALA A 324 -6.19 4.71 1.29
N TYR A 325 -6.94 4.70 2.40
CA TYR A 325 -8.40 4.92 2.40
C TYR A 325 -8.81 6.20 3.15
N ILE A 326 -7.87 7.14 3.36
CA ILE A 326 -8.07 8.36 4.19
C ILE A 326 -9.30 9.19 3.80
N ASN A 327 -9.64 9.23 2.51
CA ASN A 327 -10.78 9.99 2.01
C ASN A 327 -12.14 9.30 2.23
N SER A 328 -12.15 7.99 2.50
CA SER A 328 -13.37 7.21 2.76
C SER A 328 -13.55 6.81 4.22
N GLU A 329 -12.53 6.98 5.06
CA GLU A 329 -12.60 6.63 6.48
C GLU A 329 -13.43 7.64 7.30
N PRO A 330 -14.16 7.18 8.32
CA PRO A 330 -14.74 8.07 9.32
C PRO A 330 -13.64 8.93 9.98
N ARG A 331 -13.79 10.26 9.88
CA ARG A 331 -12.74 11.23 10.26
C ARG A 331 -12.18 11.04 11.68
N HIS A 332 -13.02 10.61 12.62
CA HIS A 332 -12.64 10.45 14.03
C HIS A 332 -11.69 9.26 14.28
N LEU A 333 -11.55 8.33 13.32
CA LEU A 333 -10.70 7.13 13.44
C LEU A 333 -9.26 7.38 12.97
N ILE A 334 -9.06 8.38 12.12
CA ILE A 334 -7.76 8.72 11.53
C ILE A 334 -7.11 9.90 12.25
N ASN A 335 -5.78 9.97 12.26
CA ASN A 335 -5.01 11.06 12.88
C ASN A 335 -5.44 12.44 12.35
N ASP A 336 -5.28 13.49 13.17
CA ASP A 336 -5.86 14.80 12.87
C ASP A 336 -5.07 15.54 11.78
N THR A 337 -3.79 15.21 11.63
CA THR A 337 -2.89 15.77 10.62
C THR A 337 -2.06 14.72 9.89
N LYS A 338 -1.48 15.11 8.75
CA LYS A 338 -0.52 14.28 8.03
C LYS A 338 0.75 14.09 8.87
N GLU A 339 1.17 15.14 9.56
CA GLU A 339 2.33 15.16 10.45
C GLU A 339 2.17 14.14 11.59
N GLU A 340 0.99 14.05 12.20
CA GLU A 340 0.69 13.01 13.19
C GLU A 340 0.75 11.60 12.60
N THR A 341 0.30 11.42 11.36
CA THR A 341 0.45 10.12 10.67
C THR A 341 1.91 9.77 10.42
N ASP A 342 2.75 10.75 10.06
CA ASP A 342 4.19 10.56 9.92
C ASP A 342 4.84 10.21 11.26
N ILE A 343 4.46 10.89 12.35
CA ILE A 343 4.93 10.63 13.70
C ILE A 343 4.52 9.21 14.15
N SER A 344 3.27 8.83 13.93
CA SER A 344 2.75 7.49 14.24
C SER A 344 3.56 6.41 13.50
N TYR A 345 3.74 6.56 12.18
CA TYR A 345 4.51 5.63 11.36
C TYR A 345 5.97 5.50 11.83
N ASP A 346 6.66 6.63 11.96
CA ASP A 346 8.08 6.65 12.34
C ASP A 346 8.28 6.14 13.79
N SER A 347 7.33 6.42 14.69
CA SER A 347 7.36 5.94 16.08
C SER A 347 7.18 4.42 16.18
N ILE A 348 6.20 3.86 15.45
CA ILE A 348 5.99 2.41 15.39
C ILE A 348 7.23 1.73 14.82
N ALA A 349 7.71 2.19 13.65
CA ALA A 349 8.89 1.63 13.01
C ALA A 349 10.11 1.65 13.94
N ARG A 350 10.39 2.81 14.56
CA ARG A 350 11.50 2.97 15.50
C ARG A 350 11.41 2.01 16.69
N ARG A 351 10.24 1.86 17.31
CA ARG A 351 10.06 0.98 18.49
C ARG A 351 10.24 -0.50 18.14
N LEU A 352 9.71 -0.93 17.00
CA LEU A 352 9.91 -2.30 16.51
C LEU A 352 11.39 -2.59 16.20
N LEU A 353 12.09 -1.62 15.61
CA LEU A 353 13.52 -1.72 15.33
C LEU A 353 14.36 -1.75 16.62
N HIS A 354 13.95 -1.03 17.67
CA HIS A 354 14.62 -1.07 18.98
C HIS A 354 14.34 -2.33 19.82
N GLY A 355 13.43 -3.21 19.41
CA GLY A 355 13.10 -4.36 20.25
C GLY A 355 12.20 -4.03 21.45
N GLN A 356 11.53 -2.87 21.49
CA GLN A 356 10.80 -2.37 22.66
C GLN A 356 9.33 -2.83 22.72
N TYR A 357 8.88 -3.30 23.89
CA TYR A 357 7.50 -3.71 24.16
C TYR A 357 7.05 -3.41 25.61
N PRO A 358 5.80 -2.95 25.85
CA PRO A 358 4.79 -2.53 24.87
C PRO A 358 5.15 -1.25 24.12
N LEU A 359 4.42 -0.98 23.02
CA LEU A 359 4.67 0.17 22.16
C LEU A 359 4.32 1.52 22.81
N GLU A 360 3.52 1.52 23.87
CA GLU A 360 3.03 2.75 24.52
C GLU A 360 3.74 3.05 25.85
N GLU A 361 4.34 2.06 26.51
CA GLU A 361 5.01 2.22 27.80
C GLU A 361 6.54 2.07 27.66
N GLN A 362 7.30 2.69 28.56
CA GLN A 362 8.75 2.47 28.67
C GLN A 362 8.98 1.23 29.52
N VAL A 363 8.77 0.06 28.92
CA VAL A 363 9.08 -1.23 29.55
C VAL A 363 10.15 -1.90 28.71
N ASP A 364 11.19 -2.37 29.39
CA ASP A 364 12.31 -3.09 28.78
C ASP A 364 12.00 -4.59 28.69
N GLU A 365 10.83 -4.96 28.17
CA GLU A 365 10.57 -6.35 27.78
C GLU A 365 11.02 -6.60 26.33
N PRO A 366 11.69 -7.73 26.06
CA PRO A 366 12.08 -8.07 24.70
C PRO A 366 10.86 -8.35 23.82
N LEU A 367 10.84 -7.78 22.62
CA LEU A 367 9.84 -8.09 21.60
C LEU A 367 9.83 -9.60 21.26
N PRO A 368 8.65 -10.19 20.96
CA PRO A 368 8.59 -11.49 20.32
C PRO A 368 9.30 -11.46 18.96
N ARG A 369 9.58 -12.65 18.42
CA ARG A 369 10.15 -12.78 17.07
C ARG A 369 9.23 -12.10 16.06
N LEU A 370 9.78 -11.20 15.25
CA LEU A 370 9.06 -10.49 14.21
C LEU A 370 9.94 -10.23 13.00
N GLU A 371 9.31 -10.04 11.84
CA GLU A 371 9.94 -9.46 10.66
C GLU A 371 9.16 -8.22 10.22
N LEU A 372 9.90 -7.16 9.88
CA LEU A 372 9.34 -5.86 9.56
C LEU A 372 9.45 -5.57 8.06
N PHE A 373 8.35 -5.14 7.47
CA PHE A 373 8.27 -4.66 6.10
C PHE A 373 7.78 -3.21 6.08
N LEU A 374 8.67 -2.27 5.78
CA LEU A 374 8.39 -0.83 5.72
C LEU A 374 7.96 -0.43 4.31
N ALA A 375 6.66 -0.30 4.09
CA ALA A 375 6.09 0.14 2.82
C ALA A 375 5.84 1.66 2.84
N THR A 376 6.77 2.41 2.24
CA THR A 376 6.74 3.89 2.23
C THR A 376 7.55 4.45 1.07
N HIS A 377 7.06 5.54 0.50
CA HIS A 377 7.80 6.38 -0.45
C HIS A 377 8.44 7.61 0.20
N ASN A 378 8.27 7.79 1.51
CA ASN A 378 8.87 8.92 2.20
C ASN A 378 10.36 8.61 2.46
N ARG A 379 11.24 9.33 1.75
CA ARG A 379 12.69 9.19 1.85
C ARG A 379 13.19 9.34 3.29
N ALA A 380 12.66 10.31 4.04
CA ALA A 380 13.08 10.55 5.42
C ALA A 380 12.77 9.35 6.32
N SER A 381 11.58 8.76 6.21
CA SER A 381 11.20 7.56 6.99
C SER A 381 12.12 6.37 6.67
N VAL A 382 12.43 6.16 5.38
CA VAL A 382 13.36 5.08 4.95
C VAL A 382 14.74 5.28 5.55
N LEU A 383 15.30 6.48 5.41
CA LEU A 383 16.64 6.79 5.91
C LEU A 383 16.72 6.71 7.44
N LYS A 384 15.71 7.20 8.17
CA LYS A 384 15.64 7.07 9.63
C LYS A 384 15.72 5.61 10.08
N ALA A 385 14.98 4.71 9.43
CA ALA A 385 14.99 3.29 9.76
C ALA A 385 16.35 2.64 9.46
N TYR A 386 16.96 2.99 8.32
CA TYR A 386 18.27 2.46 7.93
C TYR A 386 19.40 2.95 8.85
N GLU A 387 19.45 4.25 9.16
CA GLU A 387 20.46 4.81 10.06
C GLU A 387 20.32 4.24 11.49
N LEU A 388 19.10 3.93 11.93
CA LEU A 388 18.87 3.27 13.21
C LEU A 388 19.50 1.88 13.25
N GLN A 389 19.29 1.06 12.22
CA GLN A 389 19.93 -0.26 12.10
C GLN A 389 21.45 -0.14 12.10
N LYS A 390 21.98 0.86 11.39
CA LYS A 390 23.42 1.13 11.34
C LYS A 390 23.99 1.52 12.71
N SER A 391 23.25 2.29 13.49
CA SER A 391 23.62 2.57 14.89
C SER A 391 23.63 1.29 15.71
N HIS A 392 22.60 0.45 15.60
CA HIS A 392 22.54 -0.82 16.34
C HIS A 392 23.69 -1.75 16.00
N GLU A 393 24.04 -1.89 14.71
CA GLU A 393 25.19 -2.69 14.29
C GLU A 393 26.49 -2.17 14.92
N LYS A 394 26.70 -0.85 14.87
CA LYS A 394 27.89 -0.22 15.47
C LYS A 394 27.96 -0.43 16.98
N ASP A 395 26.81 -0.43 17.65
CA ASP A 395 26.68 -0.60 19.09
C ASP A 395 26.63 -2.09 19.51
N GLY A 396 26.70 -3.03 18.57
CA GLY A 396 26.61 -4.47 18.83
C GLY A 396 25.23 -4.94 19.31
N LEU A 397 24.18 -4.17 19.04
CA LEU A 397 22.80 -4.48 19.42
C LEU A 397 22.15 -5.45 18.41
N PRO A 398 21.18 -6.28 18.84
CA PRO A 398 20.45 -7.17 17.94
C PRO A 398 19.75 -6.41 16.81
N LEU A 399 19.89 -6.91 15.57
CA LEU A 399 19.24 -6.33 14.40
C LEU A 399 17.90 -6.99 14.12
N THR A 400 16.87 -6.18 13.91
CA THR A 400 15.57 -6.65 13.44
C THR A 400 15.60 -6.83 11.92
N LYS A 401 15.14 -7.96 11.39
CA LYS A 401 15.05 -8.13 9.93
C LYS A 401 14.02 -7.15 9.35
N VAL A 402 14.51 -6.23 8.53
CA VAL A 402 13.71 -5.15 7.92
C VAL A 402 13.84 -5.16 6.39
N GLN A 403 12.70 -5.01 5.73
CA GLN A 403 12.58 -4.96 4.27
C GLN A 403 11.80 -3.69 3.88
N TYR A 404 12.01 -3.20 2.67
CA TYR A 404 11.46 -1.93 2.21
C TYR A 404 10.68 -2.12 0.92
N GLY A 405 9.52 -1.47 0.80
CA GLY A 405 8.68 -1.58 -0.39
C GLY A 405 8.21 -0.24 -0.94
N GLN A 406 8.28 -0.11 -2.27
CA GLN A 406 7.72 1.02 -3.01
C GLN A 406 6.85 0.51 -4.18
N LEU A 407 5.78 1.24 -4.51
CA LEU A 407 5.01 0.97 -5.73
C LEU A 407 5.88 1.14 -7.00
N LEU A 408 5.60 0.35 -8.03
CA LEU A 408 6.16 0.56 -9.38
C LEU A 408 5.74 1.94 -9.90
N GLY A 409 6.67 2.64 -10.55
CA GLY A 409 6.44 3.97 -11.12
C GLY A 409 6.34 5.10 -10.09
N MET A 410 6.64 4.84 -8.82
CA MET A 410 6.58 5.85 -7.76
C MET A 410 7.84 5.88 -6.93
N ALA A 411 8.33 7.10 -6.67
CA ALA A 411 9.50 7.40 -5.84
C ALA A 411 10.70 6.49 -6.20
N ASP A 412 11.04 6.46 -7.49
CA ASP A 412 12.15 5.66 -7.99
C ASP A 412 13.47 6.12 -7.39
N GLY A 413 13.62 7.42 -7.09
CA GLY A 413 14.78 7.95 -6.36
C GLY A 413 14.98 7.30 -4.99
N VAL A 414 13.91 7.00 -4.25
CA VAL A 414 13.98 6.30 -2.95
C VAL A 414 14.39 4.84 -3.14
N SER A 415 13.78 4.19 -4.13
CA SER A 415 14.02 2.78 -4.43
C SER A 415 15.47 2.56 -4.86
N CYS A 416 15.98 3.40 -5.76
CA CYS A 416 17.36 3.33 -6.23
C CYS A 416 18.37 3.73 -5.14
N ALA A 417 18.03 4.66 -4.25
CA ALA A 417 18.89 5.01 -3.12
C ALA A 417 19.08 3.81 -2.17
N LEU A 418 18.05 3.00 -1.93
CA LEU A 418 18.16 1.76 -1.15
C LEU A 418 19.11 0.75 -1.80
N LEU A 419 19.08 0.63 -3.13
CA LEU A 419 19.99 -0.26 -3.87
C LEU A 419 21.44 0.22 -3.76
N GLN A 420 21.68 1.53 -3.85
CA GLN A 420 23.01 2.11 -3.63
C GLN A 420 23.50 1.86 -2.19
N LEU A 421 22.64 2.08 -1.19
CA LEU A 421 22.95 1.80 0.21
C LEU A 421 23.29 0.33 0.46
N LYS A 422 22.60 -0.59 -0.23
CA LYS A 422 22.93 -2.02 -0.18
C LYS A 422 24.33 -2.28 -0.74
N GLN A 423 24.66 -1.71 -1.89
CA GLN A 423 26.00 -1.87 -2.47
C GLN A 423 27.07 -1.30 -1.54
N GLU A 424 26.85 -0.11 -1.00
CA GLU A 424 27.78 0.50 -0.04
C GLU A 424 27.95 -0.32 1.23
N ALA A 425 26.88 -0.92 1.74
CA ALA A 425 26.96 -1.79 2.90
C ALA A 425 27.82 -3.03 2.61
N ILE A 426 27.65 -3.64 1.43
CA ILE A 426 28.48 -4.76 0.96
C ILE A 426 29.95 -4.33 0.84
N ASP A 427 30.22 -3.20 0.18
CA ASP A 427 31.58 -2.71 -0.04
C ASP A 427 32.30 -2.38 1.28
N ASN A 428 31.56 -1.94 2.30
CA ASN A 428 32.09 -1.65 3.63
C ASN A 428 32.08 -2.86 4.58
N GLY A 429 31.66 -4.05 4.13
CA GLY A 429 31.58 -5.25 4.96
C GLY A 429 30.55 -5.19 6.10
N SER A 430 29.52 -4.35 5.96
CA SER A 430 28.39 -4.28 6.91
C SER A 430 27.52 -5.53 6.79
N THR A 431 27.00 -6.00 7.91
CA THR A 431 26.03 -7.08 8.01
C THR A 431 24.61 -6.63 7.64
N ILE A 432 24.37 -5.31 7.59
CA ILE A 432 23.08 -4.73 7.20
C ILE A 432 22.97 -4.75 5.68
N SER A 433 21.99 -5.49 5.16
CA SER A 433 21.62 -5.46 3.74
C SER A 433 20.19 -4.96 3.58
N PRO A 434 19.95 -3.67 3.26
CA PRO A 434 18.60 -3.18 3.04
C PRO A 434 17.99 -3.88 1.82
N GLU A 435 16.95 -4.67 2.06
CA GLU A 435 16.25 -5.40 1.00
C GLU A 435 15.10 -4.55 0.44
N ALA A 436 15.28 -4.02 -0.76
CA ALA A 436 14.25 -3.25 -1.47
C ALA A 436 13.39 -4.15 -2.36
N TYR A 437 12.08 -3.86 -2.39
CA TYR A 437 11.05 -4.53 -3.17
C TYR A 437 10.22 -3.52 -3.96
N LYS A 438 9.76 -3.92 -5.15
CA LYS A 438 8.74 -3.17 -5.90
C LYS A 438 7.39 -3.87 -5.84
N CYS A 439 6.35 -3.10 -5.54
CA CYS A 439 4.97 -3.55 -5.56
C CYS A 439 4.36 -3.33 -6.95
N LEU A 440 3.90 -4.43 -7.54
CA LEU A 440 3.50 -4.60 -8.91
C LEU A 440 2.03 -5.02 -8.95
N SER A 441 1.22 -4.30 -9.73
CA SER A 441 -0.14 -4.73 -10.08
C SER A 441 -0.15 -5.33 -11.48
N TRP A 442 -0.95 -6.37 -11.71
CA TRP A 442 -1.13 -6.96 -13.03
C TRP A 442 -2.60 -7.26 -13.32
N GLY A 443 -2.93 -7.34 -14.61
CA GLY A 443 -4.29 -7.54 -15.11
C GLY A 443 -4.48 -6.80 -16.42
N THR A 444 -5.60 -7.03 -17.10
CA THR A 444 -5.95 -6.29 -18.32
C THR A 444 -6.01 -4.77 -18.05
N LEU A 445 -5.95 -3.97 -19.11
CA LEU A 445 -6.05 -2.52 -18.97
C LEU A 445 -7.37 -2.09 -18.29
N GLU A 446 -8.46 -2.82 -18.52
CA GLU A 446 -9.76 -2.58 -17.88
C GLU A 446 -9.73 -2.91 -16.39
N GLU A 447 -9.23 -4.10 -16.03
CA GLU A 447 -9.05 -4.52 -14.63
C GLU A 447 -8.15 -3.54 -13.85
N CYS A 448 -7.13 -3.00 -14.52
CA CYS A 448 -6.22 -2.04 -13.91
C CYS A 448 -6.73 -0.59 -13.88
N SER A 449 -7.83 -0.26 -14.56
CA SER A 449 -8.23 1.14 -14.78
C SER A 449 -8.51 1.92 -13.48
N SER A 450 -9.26 1.31 -12.55
CA SER A 450 -9.53 1.85 -11.21
C SER A 450 -8.26 1.96 -10.35
N TYR A 451 -7.34 1.00 -10.49
CA TYR A 451 -6.02 1.07 -9.85
C TYR A 451 -5.20 2.25 -10.39
N LEU A 452 -5.13 2.42 -11.71
CA LEU A 452 -4.40 3.51 -12.38
C LEU A 452 -4.95 4.88 -12.00
N LEU A 453 -6.27 5.03 -11.91
CA LEU A 453 -6.90 6.28 -11.47
C LEU A 453 -6.48 6.64 -10.05
N ARG A 454 -6.48 5.68 -9.11
CA ARG A 454 -6.00 5.91 -7.75
C ARG A 454 -4.53 6.34 -7.71
N ARG A 455 -3.67 5.72 -8.52
CA ARG A 455 -2.24 6.11 -8.63
C ARG A 455 -2.07 7.51 -9.20
N ALA A 456 -2.87 7.90 -10.18
CA ALA A 456 -2.83 9.24 -10.75
C ALA A 456 -3.26 10.31 -9.72
N VAL A 457 -4.32 10.05 -8.95
CA VAL A 457 -4.79 10.94 -7.87
C VAL A 457 -3.76 11.04 -6.75
N GLU A 458 -3.15 9.93 -6.33
CA GLU A 458 -2.10 9.93 -5.29
C GLU A 458 -0.85 10.72 -5.72
N ASN A 459 -0.45 10.62 -6.99
CA ASN A 459 0.67 11.42 -7.52
C ASN A 459 0.35 12.91 -7.58
N ARG A 460 -0.93 13.28 -7.81
CA ARG A 460 -1.37 14.67 -7.68
C ARG A 460 -1.24 15.15 -6.24
N ASP A 461 -1.75 14.43 -5.27
CA ASP A 461 -1.77 14.89 -3.87
C ASP A 461 -0.34 14.94 -3.25
N ALA A 462 0.66 14.44 -3.98
CA ALA A 462 2.06 14.46 -3.62
C ALA A 462 2.91 15.53 -4.31
N VAL A 463 2.30 16.60 -4.85
CA VAL A 463 2.92 17.65 -5.69
C VAL A 463 4.38 17.98 -5.31
N THR A 464 4.66 18.32 -4.04
CA THR A 464 6.01 18.71 -3.61
C THR A 464 7.05 17.61 -3.80
N ARG A 465 6.70 16.35 -3.50
CA ARG A 465 7.56 15.20 -3.78
C ARG A 465 7.70 14.98 -5.29
N THR A 466 6.63 15.20 -6.04
CA THR A 466 6.61 15.05 -7.49
C THR A 466 7.51 16.11 -8.17
N GLU A 467 7.64 17.32 -7.62
CA GLU A 467 8.58 18.35 -8.09
C GLU A 467 10.05 17.95 -7.88
N GLU A 468 10.41 17.50 -6.67
CA GLU A 468 11.77 17.02 -6.40
C GLU A 468 12.15 15.82 -7.29
N GLU A 469 11.22 14.89 -7.48
CA GLU A 469 11.39 13.72 -8.34
C GLU A 469 11.50 14.14 -9.82
N TYR A 470 10.66 15.07 -10.29
CA TYR A 470 10.72 15.62 -11.65
C TYR A 470 12.08 16.24 -11.93
N ASP A 471 12.58 17.08 -11.03
CA ASP A 471 13.87 17.73 -11.19
C ASP A 471 15.02 16.73 -11.21
N ALA A 472 14.97 15.68 -10.38
CA ALA A 472 15.98 14.62 -10.37
C ALA A 472 15.97 13.79 -11.66
N LEU A 473 14.78 13.40 -12.13
CA LEU A 473 14.60 12.69 -13.40
C LEU A 473 15.08 13.52 -14.59
N LYS A 474 14.75 14.82 -14.61
CA LYS A 474 15.16 15.76 -15.65
C LYS A 474 16.67 15.93 -15.69
N ARG A 475 17.32 16.12 -14.54
CA ARG A 475 18.79 16.19 -14.45
C ARG A 475 19.46 14.93 -14.99
N GLU A 476 18.95 13.75 -14.61
CA GLU A 476 19.49 12.48 -15.10
C GLU A 476 19.28 12.29 -16.60
N ALA A 477 18.11 12.66 -17.13
CA ALA A 477 17.83 12.61 -18.56
C ALA A 477 18.77 13.55 -19.35
N ILE A 478 18.98 14.78 -18.88
CA ILE A 478 19.93 15.73 -19.48
C ILE A 478 21.36 15.16 -19.42
N ARG A 479 21.78 14.59 -18.28
CA ARG A 479 23.11 13.97 -18.15
C ARG A 479 23.34 12.85 -19.18
N ARG A 480 22.32 12.00 -19.43
CA ARG A 480 22.39 10.95 -20.47
C ARG A 480 22.45 11.51 -21.89
N LEU A 481 21.71 12.58 -22.17
CA LEU A 481 21.70 13.23 -23.49
C LEU A 481 23.00 13.97 -23.79
N LEU A 482 23.57 14.65 -22.79
CA LEU A 482 24.82 15.41 -22.93
C LEU A 482 26.07 14.53 -22.90
N GLY A 483 25.93 13.22 -22.63
CA GLY A 483 26.99 12.23 -22.71
C GLY A 483 28.22 12.58 -21.87
N ASN A 484 28.12 12.42 -20.54
CA ASN A 484 29.25 12.46 -19.57
C ASN A 484 30.43 13.37 -20.00
N THR A 485 30.25 14.68 -20.01
CA THR A 485 31.38 15.58 -19.79
C THR A 485 31.55 15.75 -18.28
N SER A 486 32.60 15.11 -17.75
CA SER A 486 33.10 15.08 -16.35
C SER A 486 32.57 13.94 -15.50
#